data_AF-A0A1T5GYK0-F1
#
_entry.id   AF-A0A1T5GYK0-F1
#
_cell.length_a   1.000
_cell.length_b   1.000
_cell.length_c   1.000
_cell.angle_alpha   90.00
_cell.angle_beta   90.00
_cell.angle_gamma   90.00
#
_symmetry.space_group_name_H-M   'P 1'
#
loop_
_entity.id
_entity.type
_entity.pdbx_description
1 polymer ?
#
loop_
_entity_poly.entity_id
_entity_poly.type
_entity_poly.pdbx_seq_one_letter_code
_entity_poly.pdbx_strand_id
1 'polypeptide(L)'
;MNTDRNFSQKEAQTMQIESSAIQSTSSNSQIIKDFFQRDSRGEMIESLNAIIEAVLFADDLIHVTHEMRGHIVNQLRVATLIARLNA
;
A
#
# COMPACT_ATOMS: atom_id res chain seq x y z
N MET A 1 -26.27 -18.75 40.68
CA MET A 1 -26.94 -18.02 39.59
C MET A 1 -26.19 -16.70 39.34
N ASN A 2 -25.11 -16.69 38.56
CA ASN A 2 -24.43 -15.46 38.08
C ASN A 2 -23.40 -15.74 36.97
N THR A 3 -23.05 -16.99 36.72
CA THR A 3 -22.05 -17.41 35.74
C THR A 3 -22.54 -17.30 34.29
N ASP A 4 -23.82 -17.58 34.03
CA ASP A 4 -24.38 -17.62 32.66
C ASP A 4 -24.51 -16.23 32.01
N ARG A 5 -24.73 -15.17 32.80
CA ARG A 5 -24.79 -13.79 32.29
C ARG A 5 -23.44 -13.27 31.80
N ASN A 6 -22.35 -13.72 32.42
CA ASN A 6 -21.00 -13.28 32.09
C ASN A 6 -20.53 -13.89 30.76
N PHE A 7 -20.92 -15.14 30.48
CA PHE A 7 -20.60 -15.84 29.23
C PHE A 7 -21.29 -15.20 28.02
N SER A 8 -22.58 -14.89 28.15
CA SER A 8 -23.37 -14.27 27.07
C SER A 8 -22.93 -12.83 26.75
N GLN A 9 -22.45 -12.07 27.74
CA GLN A 9 -21.85 -10.74 27.50
C GLN A 9 -20.50 -10.82 26.77
N LYS A 10 -19.70 -11.86 27.04
CA LYS A 10 -18.40 -12.06 26.40
C LYS A 10 -18.53 -12.41 24.92
N GLU A 11 -19.51 -13.25 24.57
CA GLU A 11 -19.83 -13.59 23.17
C GLU A 11 -20.37 -12.38 22.40
N ALA A 12 -21.25 -11.58 23.01
CA ALA A 12 -21.77 -10.36 22.40
C ALA A 12 -20.69 -9.28 22.17
N GLN A 13 -19.74 -9.12 23.11
CA GLN A 13 -18.59 -8.24 22.94
C GLN A 13 -17.63 -8.74 21.85
N THR A 14 -17.40 -10.06 21.77
CA THR A 14 -16.51 -10.65 20.75
C THR A 14 -17.10 -10.48 19.34
N MET A 15 -18.41 -10.70 19.16
CA MET A 15 -19.10 -10.45 17.89
C MET A 15 -19.10 -8.98 17.47
N GLN A 16 -19.20 -8.03 18.41
CA GLN A 16 -19.11 -6.60 18.11
C GLN A 16 -17.70 -6.16 17.70
N ILE A 17 -16.66 -6.73 18.33
CA ILE A 17 -15.26 -6.47 17.97
C ILE A 17 -14.94 -7.04 16.58
N GLU A 18 -15.41 -8.25 16.27
CA GLU A 18 -15.25 -8.84 14.93
C GLU A 18 -16.02 -8.05 13.86
N SER A 19 -17.26 -7.63 14.13
CA SER A 19 -18.06 -6.81 13.22
C SER A 19 -17.40 -5.46 12.91
N SER A 20 -16.84 -4.79 13.92
CA SER A 20 -16.13 -3.51 13.76
C SER A 20 -14.76 -3.66 13.10
N ALA A 21 -14.05 -4.76 13.34
CA ALA A 21 -12.82 -5.12 12.64
C ALA A 21 -13.06 -5.41 11.14
N ILE A 22 -14.16 -6.10 10.81
CA ILE A 22 -14.58 -6.38 9.43
C ILE A 22 -15.01 -5.08 8.73
N GLN A 23 -15.74 -4.21 9.41
CA GLN A 23 -16.22 -2.95 8.84
C GLN A 23 -15.06 -1.96 8.59
N SER A 24 -14.07 -1.93 9.48
CA SER A 24 -12.84 -1.12 9.29
C SER A 24 -11.96 -1.67 8.16
N THR A 25 -11.79 -2.99 8.03
CA THR A 25 -11.13 -3.58 6.84
C THR A 25 -11.88 -3.32 5.55
N SER A 26 -13.21 -3.37 5.58
CA SER A 26 -14.06 -3.04 4.42
C SER A 26 -13.88 -1.58 4.00
N SER A 27 -13.85 -0.65 4.97
CA SER A 27 -13.64 0.77 4.69
C SER A 27 -12.26 1.05 4.10
N ASN A 28 -11.20 0.42 4.64
CA ASN A 28 -9.85 0.56 4.13
C ASN A 28 -9.71 -0.04 2.73
N SER A 29 -10.33 -1.19 2.47
CA SER A 29 -10.35 -1.78 1.13
C SER A 29 -11.04 -0.87 0.11
N GLN A 30 -12.11 -0.20 0.51
CA GLN A 30 -12.81 0.76 -0.35
C GLN A 30 -11.95 2.00 -0.64
N ILE A 31 -11.29 2.56 0.38
CA ILE A 31 -10.36 3.69 0.22
C ILE A 31 -9.21 3.32 -0.72
N ILE A 32 -8.65 2.12 -0.56
CA ILE A 32 -7.59 1.60 -1.43
C ILE A 32 -8.09 1.45 -2.86
N LYS A 33 -9.30 0.90 -3.07
CA LYS A 33 -9.90 0.80 -4.41
C LYS A 33 -10.14 2.16 -5.04
N ASP A 34 -10.72 3.10 -4.30
CA ASP A 34 -11.04 4.44 -4.79
C ASP A 34 -9.74 5.22 -5.11
N PHE A 35 -8.67 4.98 -4.34
CA PHE A 35 -7.34 5.50 -4.63
C PHE A 35 -6.78 4.93 -5.95
N PHE A 36 -6.82 3.60 -6.13
CA PHE A 36 -6.38 2.93 -7.36
C PHE A 36 -7.31 3.15 -8.58
N GLN A 37 -8.51 3.71 -8.37
CA GLN A 37 -9.40 4.14 -9.44
C GLN A 37 -9.14 5.56 -9.93
N ARG A 38 -8.52 6.42 -9.11
CA ARG A 38 -8.23 7.81 -9.48
C ARG A 38 -7.17 7.91 -10.57
N ASP A 39 -6.10 7.15 -10.42
CA ASP A 39 -4.97 7.13 -11.33
C ASP A 39 -4.87 5.76 -11.99
N SER A 40 -4.59 5.72 -13.29
CA SER A 40 -4.34 4.46 -13.97
C SER A 40 -3.07 3.80 -13.41
N ARG A 41 -3.00 2.46 -13.50
CA ARG A 41 -1.81 1.68 -13.08
C ARG A 41 -0.51 2.25 -13.67
N GLY A 42 -0.55 2.73 -14.91
CA GLY A 42 0.59 3.38 -15.58
C GLY A 42 0.99 4.70 -14.92
N GLU A 43 0.03 5.58 -14.65
CA GLU A 43 0.27 6.90 -14.03
C GLU A 43 0.85 6.78 -12.62
N MET A 44 0.41 5.80 -11.83
CA MET A 44 0.98 5.53 -10.51
C MET A 44 2.45 5.08 -10.59
N ILE A 45 2.77 4.20 -11.54
CA ILE A 45 4.14 3.72 -11.72
C ILE A 45 5.05 4.85 -12.24
N GLU A 46 4.57 5.66 -13.17
CA GLU A 46 5.29 6.82 -13.67
C GLU A 46 5.54 7.84 -12.55
N SER A 47 4.56 8.08 -11.69
CA SER A 47 4.70 8.95 -10.51
C SER A 47 5.72 8.41 -9.51
N LEU A 48 5.71 7.10 -9.23
CA LEU A 48 6.68 6.45 -8.35
C LEU A 48 8.10 6.54 -8.92
N ASN A 49 8.27 6.32 -10.22
CA ASN A 49 9.57 6.49 -10.88
C ASN A 49 10.08 7.92 -10.73
N ALA A 50 9.22 8.93 -10.95
CA ALA A 50 9.60 10.33 -10.83
C ALA A 50 10.05 10.70 -9.40
N ILE A 51 9.36 10.21 -8.37
CA ILE A 51 9.75 10.43 -6.97
C ILE A 51 11.10 9.76 -6.67
N ILE A 52 11.28 8.51 -7.10
CA ILE A 52 12.52 7.79 -6.83
C ILE A 52 13.69 8.40 -7.61
N GLU A 53 13.49 8.83 -8.86
CA GLU A 53 14.49 9.59 -9.61
C GLU A 53 14.84 10.90 -8.89
N ALA A 54 13.84 11.67 -8.43
CA ALA A 54 14.09 12.91 -7.68
C ALA A 54 14.92 12.67 -6.42
N VAL A 55 14.66 11.60 -5.67
CA VAL A 55 15.46 11.22 -4.49
C VAL A 55 16.85 10.75 -4.89
N LEU A 56 16.96 9.90 -5.92
CA LEU A 56 18.23 9.38 -6.41
C LEU A 56 19.14 10.47 -6.96
N PHE A 57 18.59 11.54 -7.53
CA PHE A 57 19.35 12.66 -8.07
C PHE A 57 19.45 13.85 -7.10
N ALA A 58 18.96 13.73 -5.87
CA ALA A 58 19.19 14.73 -4.84
C ALA A 58 20.67 14.78 -4.45
N ASP A 59 21.16 15.99 -4.17
CA ASP A 59 22.57 16.26 -3.86
C ASP A 59 22.98 15.74 -2.48
N ASP A 60 22.01 15.45 -1.60
CA ASP A 60 22.21 15.01 -0.22
C ASP A 60 22.26 13.49 -0.05
N LEU A 61 22.26 12.72 -1.15
CA LEU A 61 22.25 11.26 -1.07
C LEU A 61 23.66 10.68 -0.88
N ILE A 62 24.08 10.59 0.38
CA ILE A 62 25.46 10.24 0.82
C ILE A 62 25.83 8.76 0.57
N HIS A 63 24.84 7.87 0.46
CA HIS A 63 25.05 6.41 0.46
C HIS A 63 24.76 5.71 -0.87
N VAL A 64 24.51 6.46 -1.95
CA VAL A 64 24.22 5.87 -3.26
C VAL A 64 25.21 6.41 -4.28
N THR A 65 26.09 5.53 -4.76
CA THR A 65 27.06 5.87 -5.81
C THR A 65 26.34 6.18 -7.12
N HIS A 66 26.99 6.90 -8.02
CA HIS A 66 26.43 7.22 -9.34
C HIS A 66 26.05 5.96 -10.14
N GLU A 67 26.85 4.90 -10.05
CA GLU A 67 26.58 3.60 -10.67
C GLU A 67 25.32 2.93 -10.09
N MET A 68 25.15 2.96 -8.76
CA MET A 68 23.95 2.44 -8.11
C MET A 68 22.69 3.19 -8.54
N ARG A 69 22.76 4.52 -8.71
CA ARG A 69 21.63 5.33 -9.24
C ARG A 69 21.21 4.81 -10.62
N GLY A 70 22.17 4.59 -11.52
CA GLY A 70 21.90 4.04 -12.86
C GLY A 70 21.26 2.64 -12.82
N HIS A 71 21.74 1.76 -11.95
CA HIS A 71 21.14 0.43 -11.77
C HIS A 71 19.70 0.51 -11.26
N ILE A 72 19.43 1.34 -10.27
CA ILE A 72 18.08 1.48 -9.70
C ILE A 72 17.10 2.04 -10.74
N VAL A 73 17.49 3.07 -11.50
CA VAL A 73 16.68 3.62 -12.59
C VAL A 73 16.39 2.57 -13.66
N ASN A 74 17.36 1.74 -14.04
CA ASN A 74 17.13 0.66 -14.99
C ASN A 74 16.15 -0.39 -14.45
N GLN A 75 16.25 -0.77 -13.19
CA GLN A 75 15.30 -1.71 -12.57
C GLN A 75 13.87 -1.14 -12.55
N LEU A 76 13.73 0.16 -12.26
CA LEU A 76 12.43 0.85 -12.31
C LEU A 76 11.83 0.87 -13.71
N ARG A 77 12.64 1.12 -14.74
CA ARG A 77 12.20 1.06 -16.15
C ARG A 77 11.73 -0.34 -16.54
N VAL A 78 12.44 -1.38 -16.11
CA VAL A 78 12.05 -2.78 -16.35
C VAL A 78 10.74 -3.12 -15.63
N ALA A 79 10.60 -2.73 -14.36
CA ALA A 79 9.36 -2.93 -13.61
C ALA A 79 8.17 -2.21 -14.27
N THR A 80 8.39 -1.00 -14.79
CA THR A 80 7.40 -0.23 -15.54
C THR A 80 7.00 -0.91 -16.84
N LEU A 81 7.98 -1.43 -17.59
CA LEU A 81 7.72 -2.18 -18.82
C LEU A 81 6.87 -3.42 -18.52
N ILE A 82 7.23 -4.22 -17.52
CA ILE A 82 6.47 -5.42 -17.12
C ILE A 82 5.04 -5.06 -16.72
N ALA A 83 4.87 -3.99 -15.95
CA ALA A 83 3.55 -3.57 -15.50
C ALA A 83 2.66 -3.06 -16.65
N ARG A 84 3.24 -2.44 -17.68
CA ARG A 84 2.52 -2.04 -18.89
C ARG A 84 2.18 -3.21 -19.81
N LEU A 85 3.00 -4.27 -19.84
CA LEU A 85 2.75 -5.46 -20.66
C LEU A 85 1.61 -6.33 -20.12
N ASN A 86 1.33 -6.28 -18.81
CA ASN A 86 0.24 -6.98 -18.14
C ASN A 86 -1.01 -6.10 -17.90
N ALA A 87 -1.07 -4.92 -18.53
CA ALA A 87 -2.14 -3.93 -18.33
C ALA A 87 -3.32 -4.15 -19.28
#